data_AF-A0A496UQL9-F1
#
_entry.id   AF-A0A496UQL9-F1
#
_cell.length_a   1.000
_cell.length_b   1.000
_cell.length_c   1.000
_cell.angle_alpha   90.00
_cell.angle_beta   90.00
_cell.angle_gamma   90.00
#
_symmetry.space_group_name_H-M   'P 1'
#
loop_
_entity.id
_entity.type
_entity.pdbx_description
1 polymer ?
#
loop_
_entity_poly.entity_id
_entity_poly.type
_entity_poly.pdbx_seq_one_letter_code
_entity_poly.pdbx_strand_id
1 'polypeptide(L)'
;MFVLLTLLIALVDPALAERPFLTYYGDPGLYGSDPAFGISVAYGDSFGAHVPVLVVGSNLSDPDDDTEHSNDGEAFVLGSPFSDGVPSYVTSLSSGPTNYHRFLGEAVTHLPTFRWSNGTPVPSFAVGASGFGLPNKSGRVYIYHYDSEEGIVESILTPASFTQNMGTGYSLATCDFNGDGASDLVVGCNRTVFGSGEVTIYLGGPDFDLLPDITLMPGDESQTFGKYVAGVGDLDGDGYDE
;
A
#
# COMPACT_ATOMS: atom_id res chain seq x y z
N MET A 1 16.07 -19.57 5.81
CA MET A 1 16.99 -18.83 4.92
C MET A 1 16.81 -17.32 5.10
N PHE A 2 16.84 -16.82 6.34
CA PHE A 2 16.81 -15.38 6.64
C PHE A 2 17.80 -14.98 7.75
N VAL A 3 18.46 -15.97 8.37
CA VAL A 3 19.54 -15.77 9.37
C VAL A 3 20.89 -15.47 8.71
N LEU A 4 21.02 -15.66 7.39
CA LEU A 4 22.32 -15.52 6.70
C LEU A 4 22.66 -14.08 6.29
N LEU A 5 21.67 -13.18 6.16
CA LEU A 5 21.92 -11.79 5.80
C LEU A 5 22.41 -10.95 7.01
N THR A 6 22.01 -11.34 8.22
CA THR A 6 22.44 -10.70 9.49
C THR A 6 23.91 -10.95 9.82
N LEU A 7 24.49 -12.06 9.37
CA LEU A 7 25.86 -12.45 9.73
C LEU A 7 26.94 -11.83 8.83
N LEU A 8 26.63 -11.47 7.57
CA LEU A 8 27.64 -11.01 6.63
C LEU A 8 28.01 -9.52 6.80
N ILE A 9 27.10 -8.69 7.32
CA ILE A 9 27.33 -7.25 7.53
C ILE A 9 28.12 -7.00 8.84
N ALA A 10 27.86 -7.78 9.89
CA ALA A 10 28.55 -7.68 11.18
C ALA A 10 30.03 -8.12 11.16
N LEU A 11 30.46 -8.86 10.13
CA LEU A 11 31.84 -9.31 9.97
C LEU A 11 32.75 -8.27 9.28
N VAL A 12 32.17 -7.22 8.68
CA VAL A 12 32.89 -6.23 7.87
C VAL A 12 33.11 -4.91 8.63
N ASP A 13 32.23 -4.57 9.58
CA ASP A 13 32.43 -3.42 10.47
C ASP A 13 31.72 -3.61 11.82
N PRO A 14 32.45 -3.86 12.93
CA PRO A 14 31.85 -4.01 14.25
C PRO A 14 31.18 -2.72 14.76
N ALA A 15 31.47 -1.54 14.18
CA ALA A 15 30.77 -0.30 14.51
C ALA A 15 29.34 -0.21 13.93
N LEU A 16 28.97 -1.11 13.02
CA LEU A 16 27.60 -1.22 12.49
C LEU A 16 26.73 -2.18 13.32
N ALA A 17 27.30 -2.97 14.23
CA ALA A 17 26.56 -3.92 15.08
C ALA A 17 25.80 -3.25 16.23
N GLU A 18 26.17 -2.01 16.60
CA GLU A 18 25.52 -1.24 17.67
C GLU A 18 24.52 -0.19 17.17
N ARG A 19 24.27 -0.11 15.86
CA ARG A 19 23.23 0.78 15.32
C ARG A 19 21.84 0.19 15.59
N PRO A 20 20.86 0.98 16.03
CA PRO A 20 19.49 0.51 16.10
C PRO A 20 19.02 0.20 14.69
N PHE A 21 18.86 -1.09 14.39
CA PHE A 21 17.97 -1.50 13.33
C PHE A 21 16.57 -1.04 13.75
N LEU A 22 15.75 -0.61 12.80
CA LEU A 22 14.32 -0.46 13.04
C LEU A 22 13.74 -1.87 13.25
N THR A 23 13.96 -2.42 14.44
CA THR A 23 13.28 -3.62 14.89
C THR A 23 11.99 -3.12 15.49
N TYR A 24 10.93 -3.05 14.67
CA TYR A 24 9.58 -2.98 15.22
C TYR A 24 9.32 -4.33 15.89
N TYR A 25 9.70 -4.41 17.16
CA TYR A 25 9.07 -5.35 18.07
C TYR A 25 7.69 -4.74 18.32
N GLY A 26 6.65 -5.27 17.65
CA GLY A 26 5.32 -5.24 18.26
C GLY A 26 5.48 -5.64 19.73
N ASP A 27 4.82 -4.93 20.64
CA ASP A 27 5.03 -5.08 22.09
C ASP A 27 5.17 -6.57 22.47
N PRO A 28 6.36 -7.05 22.91
CA PRO A 28 6.59 -8.47 23.15
C PRO A 28 5.76 -9.03 24.32
N GLY A 29 5.03 -8.17 25.05
CA GLY A 29 4.06 -8.57 26.06
C GLY A 29 2.61 -8.66 25.57
N LEU A 30 2.29 -8.16 24.38
CA LEU A 30 0.93 -8.12 23.81
C LEU A 30 0.83 -8.69 22.38
N TYR A 31 1.95 -8.79 21.64
CA TYR A 31 1.99 -9.26 20.26
C TYR A 31 3.21 -10.18 20.08
N GLY A 32 2.98 -11.49 20.03
CA GLY A 32 4.00 -12.46 19.65
C GLY A 32 4.45 -12.17 18.22
N SER A 33 5.75 -11.94 18.00
CA SER A 33 6.42 -11.77 16.69
C SER A 33 5.50 -11.49 15.50
N ASP A 34 5.12 -10.23 15.26
CA ASP A 34 4.44 -9.82 14.00
C ASP A 34 5.33 -10.27 12.81
N PRO A 35 4.91 -11.29 12.03
CA PRO A 35 5.78 -11.88 11.02
C PRO A 35 5.79 -11.10 9.70
N ALA A 36 5.01 -10.02 9.56
CA ALA A 36 4.75 -9.38 8.27
C ALA A 36 5.06 -7.87 8.18
N PHE A 37 5.49 -7.23 9.27
CA PHE A 37 5.93 -5.83 9.21
C PHE A 37 7.02 -5.61 8.15
N GLY A 38 6.82 -4.64 7.27
CA GLY A 38 7.76 -4.34 6.19
C GLY A 38 7.54 -5.14 4.91
N ILE A 39 6.40 -5.84 4.77
CA ILE A 39 6.08 -6.55 3.53
C ILE A 39 5.90 -5.61 2.33
N SER A 40 5.49 -4.37 2.61
CA SER A 40 5.41 -3.29 1.62
C SER A 40 5.87 -1.98 2.25
N VAL A 41 6.39 -1.08 1.42
CA VAL A 41 6.86 0.24 1.86
C VAL A 41 6.69 1.25 0.73
N ALA A 42 6.28 2.47 1.10
CA ALA A 42 6.36 3.63 0.23
C ALA A 42 7.02 4.80 0.95
N TYR A 43 7.73 5.62 0.19
CA TYR A 43 8.27 6.90 0.65
C TYR A 43 7.44 8.03 0.05
N GLY A 44 7.16 9.04 0.85
CA GLY A 44 6.44 10.22 0.38
C GLY A 44 6.45 11.34 1.40
N ASP A 45 5.56 12.29 1.20
CA ASP A 45 5.41 13.44 2.07
C ASP A 45 4.32 13.20 3.11
N SER A 46 4.51 13.76 4.31
CA SER A 46 3.52 13.71 5.37
C SER A 46 2.25 14.45 4.96
N PHE A 47 1.13 13.89 5.40
CA PHE A 47 -0.18 14.50 5.35
C PHE A 47 -0.13 15.95 5.88
N GLY A 48 -0.39 16.93 5.00
CA GLY A 48 -0.54 18.36 5.32
C GLY A 48 0.76 19.15 5.62
N ALA A 49 1.87 18.52 6.00
CA ALA A 49 3.09 19.23 6.43
C ALA A 49 4.28 19.11 5.46
N HIS A 50 4.19 18.28 4.40
CA HIS A 50 5.26 18.08 3.40
C HIS A 50 6.62 17.70 4.02
N VAL A 51 6.58 16.90 5.07
CA VAL A 51 7.77 16.36 5.74
C VAL A 51 7.94 14.91 5.31
N PRO A 52 9.14 14.44 4.93
CA PRO A 52 9.34 13.06 4.52
C PRO A 52 8.81 12.03 5.52
N VAL A 53 8.12 11.00 5.02
CA VAL A 53 7.63 9.85 5.79
C VAL A 53 7.89 8.55 5.04
N LEU A 54 7.93 7.46 5.80
CA LEU A 54 7.77 6.10 5.26
C LEU A 54 6.40 5.58 5.67
N VAL A 55 5.69 4.98 4.74
CA VAL A 55 4.49 4.18 5.04
C VAL A 55 4.84 2.73 4.87
N VAL A 56 4.62 1.93 5.91
CA VAL A 56 5.04 0.52 5.99
C VAL A 56 3.82 -0.34 6.26
N GLY A 57 3.60 -1.35 5.42
CA GLY A 57 2.53 -2.32 5.61
C GLY A 57 2.94 -3.52 6.47
N SER A 58 2.00 -4.05 7.22
CA SER A 58 2.05 -5.35 7.90
C SER A 58 0.75 -6.09 7.62
N ASN A 59 0.76 -7.09 6.75
CA ASN A 59 -0.46 -7.74 6.31
C ASN A 59 -0.96 -8.85 7.25
N LEU A 60 -0.35 -9.03 8.43
CA LEU A 60 -0.73 -9.99 9.47
C LEU A 60 -0.55 -9.32 10.84
N SER A 61 -1.64 -8.91 11.48
CA SER A 61 -1.59 -8.11 12.72
C SER A 61 -1.48 -8.95 13.99
N ASP A 62 -1.90 -10.23 13.98
CA ASP A 62 -1.76 -11.13 15.13
C ASP A 62 -1.81 -12.62 14.73
N PRO A 63 -0.69 -13.36 14.74
CA PRO A 63 -0.68 -14.80 14.46
C PRO A 63 -1.20 -15.66 15.63
N ASP A 64 -1.32 -15.10 16.83
CA ASP A 64 -1.76 -15.80 18.05
C ASP A 64 -3.27 -15.59 18.33
N ASP A 65 -3.95 -14.72 17.58
CA ASP A 65 -5.40 -14.53 17.66
C ASP A 65 -6.15 -15.66 16.94
N ASP A 66 -6.61 -16.65 17.70
CA ASP A 66 -7.43 -17.77 17.26
C ASP A 66 -8.90 -17.40 16.92
N THR A 67 -9.21 -16.11 16.83
CA THR A 67 -10.44 -15.60 16.22
C THR A 67 -10.34 -15.47 14.69
N GLU A 68 -11.44 -15.10 14.02
CA GLU A 68 -11.49 -14.90 12.56
C GLU A 68 -10.59 -13.74 12.05
N HIS A 69 -9.85 -13.07 12.96
CA HIS A 69 -9.05 -11.86 12.76
C HIS A 69 -7.53 -12.06 12.60
N SER A 70 -7.02 -13.30 12.67
CA SER A 70 -5.58 -13.63 12.45
C SER A 70 -4.98 -13.22 11.10
N ASN A 71 -5.80 -12.77 10.15
CA ASN A 71 -5.36 -12.31 8.83
C ASN A 71 -5.62 -10.83 8.59
N ASP A 72 -6.05 -10.08 9.61
CA ASP A 72 -6.17 -8.63 9.52
C ASP A 72 -4.77 -8.02 9.40
N GLY A 73 -4.66 -6.86 8.76
CA GLY A 73 -3.39 -6.17 8.54
C GLY A 73 -3.47 -4.70 8.92
N GLU A 74 -2.33 -4.03 8.87
CA GLU A 74 -2.15 -2.65 9.30
C GLU A 74 -1.15 -1.91 8.40
N ALA A 75 -1.24 -0.59 8.35
CA ALA A 75 -0.24 0.26 7.71
C ALA A 75 0.19 1.37 8.68
N PHE A 76 1.49 1.60 8.77
CA PHE A 76 2.11 2.52 9.72
C PHE A 76 2.81 3.66 8.99
N VAL A 77 2.63 4.88 9.48
CA VAL A 77 3.42 6.05 9.08
C VAL A 77 4.57 6.25 10.06
N LEU A 78 5.78 6.30 9.54
CA LEU A 78 7.01 6.56 10.28
C LEU A 78 7.52 7.95 9.89
N GLY A 79 7.47 8.87 10.85
CA GLY A 79 7.82 10.27 10.66
C GLY A 79 9.31 10.55 10.67
N SER A 80 9.77 11.45 9.79
CA SER A 80 11.11 12.04 9.87
C SER A 80 11.15 13.21 10.89
N PRO A 81 12.35 13.65 11.33
CA PRO A 81 13.65 13.04 11.11
C PRO A 81 13.77 11.68 11.80
N PHE A 82 14.61 10.81 11.25
CA PHE A 82 15.04 9.59 11.93
C PHE A 82 16.31 9.90 12.72
N SER A 83 16.35 9.52 14.00
CA SER A 83 17.55 9.61 14.84
C SER A 83 18.03 8.20 15.15
N ASP A 84 19.21 7.84 14.65
CA ASP A 84 19.80 6.51 14.82
C ASP A 84 18.83 5.36 14.46
N GLY A 85 18.10 5.49 13.34
CA GLY A 85 17.15 4.48 12.89
C GLY A 85 15.79 4.51 13.59
N VAL A 86 15.58 5.40 14.56
CA VAL A 86 14.29 5.60 15.25
C VAL A 86 13.53 6.77 14.61
N PRO A 87 12.28 6.56 14.14
CA PRO A 87 11.46 7.66 13.60
C PRO A 87 11.05 8.64 14.70
N SER A 88 10.77 9.89 14.32
CA SER A 88 10.32 10.93 15.26
C SER A 88 8.94 10.62 15.84
N TYR A 89 8.10 9.93 15.09
CA TYR A 89 6.81 9.38 15.53
C TYR A 89 6.42 8.17 14.68
N VAL A 90 5.53 7.34 15.23
CA VAL A 90 4.86 6.24 14.52
C VAL A 90 3.35 6.38 14.74
N THR A 91 2.56 6.24 13.69
CA THR A 91 1.09 6.21 13.80
C THR A 91 0.49 5.20 12.83
N SER A 92 -0.67 4.65 13.18
CA SER A 92 -1.42 3.72 12.33
C SER A 92 -2.36 4.49 11.41
N LEU A 93 -2.52 4.00 10.18
CA LEU A 93 -3.51 4.50 9.22
C LEU A 93 -4.86 3.76 9.32
N SER A 94 -4.94 2.63 10.01
CA SER A 94 -6.16 1.82 10.08
C SER A 94 -7.22 2.45 11.00
N SER A 95 -8.28 3.02 10.44
CA SER A 95 -9.41 3.61 11.19
C SER A 95 -10.61 2.68 11.28
N GLY A 96 -10.62 1.74 12.23
CA GLY A 96 -11.86 1.04 12.57
C GLY A 96 -11.69 -0.32 13.27
N PRO A 97 -12.78 -0.90 13.80
CA PRO A 97 -12.76 -2.26 14.33
C PRO A 97 -12.32 -3.24 13.24
N THR A 98 -11.35 -4.07 13.58
CA THR A 98 -10.45 -4.88 12.74
C THR A 98 -11.13 -5.83 11.75
N ASN A 99 -12.43 -6.10 11.89
CA ASN A 99 -13.17 -7.18 11.21
C ASN A 99 -13.26 -7.12 9.68
N TYR A 100 -12.58 -6.16 9.05
CA TYR A 100 -12.68 -5.87 7.64
C TYR A 100 -11.31 -5.63 6.98
N HIS A 101 -10.17 -5.69 7.67
CA HIS A 101 -8.86 -5.29 7.11
C HIS A 101 -7.96 -6.46 6.74
N ARG A 102 -8.54 -7.56 6.23
CA ARG A 102 -7.75 -8.75 5.87
C ARG A 102 -6.68 -8.44 4.83
N PHE A 103 -5.44 -8.71 5.19
CA PHE A 103 -4.21 -8.42 4.44
C PHE A 103 -4.01 -6.94 4.11
N LEU A 104 -4.56 -6.00 4.90
CA LEU A 104 -4.25 -4.58 4.74
C LEU A 104 -2.74 -4.34 4.90
N GLY A 105 -2.16 -3.50 4.05
CA GLY A 105 -0.71 -3.29 4.04
C GLY A 105 0.06 -4.29 3.18
N GLU A 106 -0.63 -5.16 2.43
CA GLU A 106 0.02 -6.05 1.46
C GLU A 106 0.73 -5.27 0.35
N ALA A 107 0.15 -4.16 -0.08
CA ALA A 107 0.75 -3.22 -1.02
C ALA A 107 0.55 -1.80 -0.52
N VAL A 108 1.56 -0.94 -0.69
CA VAL A 108 1.51 0.49 -0.36
C VAL A 108 2.16 1.25 -1.50
N THR A 109 1.52 2.32 -1.97
CA THR A 109 2.12 3.27 -2.92
C THR A 109 1.82 4.72 -2.53
N HIS A 110 2.70 5.63 -2.92
CA HIS A 110 2.52 7.07 -2.73
C HIS A 110 1.88 7.69 -3.98
N LEU A 111 1.04 8.70 -3.75
CA LEU A 111 0.29 9.44 -4.76
C LEU A 111 0.70 10.93 -4.66
N PRO A 112 1.87 11.33 -5.21
CA PRO A 112 2.50 12.62 -4.94
C PRO A 112 1.78 13.83 -5.56
N THR A 113 1.26 13.68 -6.79
CA THR A 113 0.59 14.77 -7.52
C THR A 113 -0.92 14.56 -7.66
N PHE A 114 -1.45 13.63 -6.87
CA PHE A 114 -2.84 13.23 -6.89
C PHE A 114 -3.75 14.32 -6.36
N ARG A 115 -4.93 14.45 -6.97
CA ARG A 115 -5.89 15.50 -6.64
C ARG A 115 -7.25 14.88 -6.41
N TRP A 116 -7.90 15.29 -5.33
CA TRP A 116 -9.26 14.89 -5.00
C TRP A 116 -10.31 15.84 -5.58
N SER A 117 -9.87 16.99 -6.10
CA SER A 117 -10.69 18.04 -6.69
C SER A 117 -9.80 19.01 -7.48
N ASN A 118 -10.38 20.07 -8.06
CA ASN A 118 -9.68 21.21 -8.68
C ASN A 118 -8.71 22.00 -7.75
N GLY A 119 -8.42 21.50 -6.55
CA GLY A 119 -7.49 22.08 -5.59
C GLY A 119 -6.02 21.68 -5.80
N THR A 120 -5.20 22.08 -4.83
CA THR A 120 -3.78 21.70 -4.74
C THR A 120 -3.65 20.18 -4.58
N PRO A 121 -2.63 19.55 -5.18
CA PRO A 121 -2.30 18.16 -4.88
C PRO A 121 -2.18 17.90 -3.38
N VAL A 122 -2.74 16.79 -2.94
CA VAL A 122 -2.69 16.36 -1.54
C VAL A 122 -1.85 15.09 -1.49
N PRO A 123 -0.71 15.08 -0.78
CA PRO A 123 0.05 13.85 -0.55
C PRO A 123 -0.87 12.77 0.00
N SER A 124 -0.99 11.69 -0.76
CA SER A 124 -1.91 10.60 -0.46
C SER A 124 -1.17 9.27 -0.56
N PHE A 125 -1.65 8.26 0.14
CA PHE A 125 -1.11 6.91 0.06
C PHE A 125 -2.24 5.93 -0.20
N ALA A 126 -2.03 5.05 -1.18
CA ALA A 126 -2.93 3.93 -1.41
C ALA A 126 -2.38 2.68 -0.72
N VAL A 127 -3.26 1.94 -0.06
CA VAL A 127 -2.93 0.73 0.70
C VAL A 127 -3.89 -0.39 0.30
N GLY A 128 -3.33 -1.51 -0.13
CA GLY A 128 -4.07 -2.70 -0.54
C GLY A 128 -4.45 -3.60 0.62
N ALA A 129 -5.64 -4.18 0.55
CA ALA A 129 -6.18 -5.20 1.44
C ALA A 129 -6.85 -6.31 0.61
N SER A 130 -6.07 -7.20 0.03
CA SER A 130 -6.57 -8.18 -0.95
C SER A 130 -7.50 -9.24 -0.35
N GLY A 131 -7.45 -9.45 0.97
CA GLY A 131 -8.18 -10.50 1.67
C GLY A 131 -9.60 -10.13 2.10
N PHE A 132 -10.04 -8.90 1.87
CA PHE A 132 -11.33 -8.40 2.36
C PHE A 132 -12.52 -9.29 1.91
N GLY A 133 -13.42 -9.62 2.85
CA GLY A 133 -14.73 -10.20 2.54
C GLY A 133 -14.81 -11.71 2.33
N LEU A 134 -13.90 -12.51 2.89
CA LEU A 134 -14.05 -13.98 2.93
C LEU A 134 -15.40 -14.38 3.56
N PRO A 135 -16.20 -15.29 2.94
CA PRO A 135 -15.88 -16.16 1.79
C PRO A 135 -16.20 -15.62 0.39
N ASN A 136 -16.82 -14.43 0.25
CA ASN A 136 -17.25 -13.85 -1.04
C ASN A 136 -16.28 -12.77 -1.61
N LYS A 137 -15.03 -12.79 -1.13
CA LYS A 137 -13.82 -12.06 -1.50
C LYS A 137 -14.01 -10.88 -2.47
N SER A 138 -13.83 -9.68 -1.96
CA SER A 138 -13.64 -8.49 -2.76
C SER A 138 -12.52 -7.72 -2.09
N GLY A 139 -11.28 -7.93 -2.58
CA GLY A 139 -10.13 -7.16 -2.13
C GLY A 139 -10.40 -5.67 -2.26
N ARG A 140 -9.72 -4.86 -1.44
CA ARG A 140 -9.93 -3.42 -1.37
C ARG A 140 -8.63 -2.66 -1.52
N VAL A 141 -8.79 -1.41 -1.92
CA VAL A 141 -7.74 -0.40 -1.84
C VAL A 141 -8.30 0.78 -1.07
N TYR A 142 -7.58 1.15 -0.03
CA TYR A 142 -7.83 2.32 0.77
C TYR A 142 -6.92 3.44 0.29
N ILE A 143 -7.43 4.67 0.19
CA ILE A 143 -6.62 5.85 -0.03
C ILE A 143 -6.71 6.72 1.23
N TYR A 144 -5.57 6.91 1.85
CA TYR A 144 -5.38 7.83 2.96
C TYR A 144 -4.91 9.16 2.41
N HIS A 145 -5.59 10.24 2.76
CA HIS A 145 -5.26 11.59 2.32
C HIS A 145 -5.53 12.60 3.42
N TYR A 146 -4.97 13.80 3.28
CA TYR A 146 -5.18 14.88 4.24
C TYR A 146 -6.33 15.79 3.83
N ASP A 147 -7.28 15.97 4.72
CA ASP A 147 -8.29 17.02 4.70
C ASP A 147 -7.99 18.04 5.80
N SER A 148 -8.13 19.34 5.48
CA SER A 148 -7.79 20.41 6.43
C SER A 148 -8.75 20.52 7.62
N GLU A 149 -9.97 20.00 7.49
CA GLU A 149 -11.00 20.05 8.54
C GLU A 149 -11.06 18.72 9.32
N GLU A 150 -10.90 17.59 8.63
CA GLU A 150 -11.05 16.24 9.21
C GLU A 150 -9.72 15.56 9.56
N GLY A 151 -8.59 16.06 9.06
CA GLY A 151 -7.28 15.45 9.27
C GLY A 151 -7.01 14.33 8.27
N ILE A 152 -6.56 13.16 8.72
CA ILE A 152 -6.36 12.02 7.82
C ILE A 152 -7.71 11.37 7.54
N VAL A 153 -8.11 11.37 6.27
CA VAL A 153 -9.35 10.77 5.79
C VAL A 153 -9.03 9.47 5.07
N GLU A 154 -9.82 8.44 5.38
CA GLU A 154 -9.80 7.14 4.70
C GLU A 154 -10.92 7.11 3.64
N SER A 155 -10.55 6.79 2.41
CA SER A 155 -11.48 6.56 1.30
C SER A 155 -11.26 5.20 0.69
N ILE A 156 -12.32 4.61 0.13
CA ILE A 156 -12.27 3.24 -0.41
C ILE A 156 -12.56 3.30 -1.90
N LEU A 157 -11.66 2.75 -2.72
CA LEU A 157 -11.92 2.62 -4.15
C LEU A 157 -13.07 1.66 -4.41
N THR A 158 -13.92 2.03 -5.35
CA THR A 158 -14.92 1.13 -5.90
C THR A 158 -14.20 0.19 -6.87
N PRO A 159 -14.21 -1.13 -6.64
CA PRO A 159 -13.59 -2.07 -7.57
C PRO A 159 -14.36 -2.13 -8.89
N ALA A 160 -13.68 -2.52 -9.98
CA ALA A 160 -14.33 -2.75 -11.27
C ALA A 160 -15.50 -3.75 -11.14
N SER A 161 -16.65 -3.35 -11.69
CA SER A 161 -17.98 -3.88 -11.33
C SER A 161 -18.29 -5.30 -11.82
N PHE A 162 -17.32 -6.04 -12.38
CA PHE A 162 -17.60 -7.29 -13.11
C PHE A 162 -16.96 -8.58 -12.59
N THR A 163 -16.16 -8.57 -11.54
CA THR A 163 -15.68 -9.82 -10.96
C THR A 163 -15.63 -9.68 -9.44
N GLN A 164 -16.07 -10.68 -8.68
CA GLN A 164 -15.89 -10.67 -7.21
C GLN A 164 -14.38 -10.79 -6.98
N ASN A 165 -13.76 -9.62 -6.85
CA ASN A 165 -12.39 -9.36 -7.23
C ASN A 165 -11.47 -9.86 -6.11
N MET A 166 -11.18 -11.16 -6.14
CA MET A 166 -10.71 -11.92 -4.98
C MET A 166 -9.34 -11.48 -4.44
N GLY A 167 -8.62 -10.62 -5.17
CA GLY A 167 -7.33 -10.09 -4.75
C GLY A 167 -7.05 -8.66 -5.23
N THR A 168 -8.08 -7.82 -5.42
CA THR A 168 -7.85 -6.40 -5.74
C THR A 168 -7.03 -5.73 -4.64
N GLY A 169 -6.04 -4.94 -5.04
CA GLY A 169 -5.09 -4.31 -4.12
C GLY A 169 -3.88 -5.21 -3.77
N TYR A 170 -3.72 -6.35 -4.43
CA TYR A 170 -2.55 -7.22 -4.24
C TYR A 170 -1.24 -6.55 -4.67
N SER A 171 -1.30 -5.71 -5.71
CA SER A 171 -0.18 -4.86 -6.11
C SER A 171 -0.70 -3.48 -6.50
N LEU A 172 0.11 -2.45 -6.25
CA LEU A 172 -0.21 -1.06 -6.53
C LEU A 172 0.99 -0.40 -7.20
N ALA A 173 0.72 0.51 -8.12
CA ALA A 173 1.71 1.39 -8.72
C ALA A 173 1.11 2.75 -9.02
N THR A 174 1.97 3.75 -9.16
CA THR A 174 1.60 5.13 -9.44
C THR A 174 2.43 5.64 -10.61
N CYS A 175 1.79 6.26 -11.61
CA CYS A 175 2.42 6.89 -12.77
C CYS A 175 1.45 7.88 -13.44
N ASP A 176 1.91 8.82 -14.25
CA ASP A 176 1.07 9.71 -15.07
C ASP A 176 0.83 9.07 -16.45
N PHE A 177 -0.11 8.13 -16.51
CA PHE A 177 -0.35 7.29 -17.69
C PHE A 177 -1.03 8.08 -18.82
N ASN A 178 -1.74 9.15 -18.49
CA ASN A 178 -2.48 9.98 -19.45
C ASN A 178 -1.78 11.32 -19.78
N GLY A 179 -0.61 11.58 -19.19
CA GLY A 179 0.23 12.75 -19.46
C GLY A 179 -0.38 14.08 -19.00
N ASP A 180 -1.28 14.06 -18.01
CA ASP A 180 -1.99 15.25 -17.53
C ASP A 180 -1.29 15.99 -16.38
N GLY A 181 -0.17 15.43 -15.90
CA GLY A 181 0.65 15.94 -14.80
C GLY A 181 0.15 15.55 -13.41
N ALA A 182 -0.94 14.79 -13.31
CA ALA A 182 -1.39 14.15 -12.08
C ALA A 182 -0.98 12.67 -12.08
N SER A 183 -0.72 12.17 -10.88
CA SER A 183 -0.46 10.74 -10.69
C SER A 183 -1.75 9.96 -10.88
N ASP A 184 -1.74 8.93 -11.71
CA ASP A 184 -2.76 7.89 -11.79
C ASP A 184 -2.42 6.73 -10.87
N LEU A 185 -3.43 5.96 -10.47
CA LEU A 185 -3.28 4.78 -9.63
C LEU A 185 -3.59 3.52 -10.41
N VAL A 186 -2.61 2.63 -10.51
CA VAL A 186 -2.73 1.30 -11.10
C VAL A 186 -2.92 0.26 -9.99
N VAL A 187 -4.03 -0.47 -10.05
CA VAL A 187 -4.42 -1.47 -9.07
C VAL A 187 -4.42 -2.86 -9.70
N GLY A 188 -3.55 -3.72 -9.21
CA GLY A 188 -3.48 -5.12 -9.61
C GLY A 188 -4.41 -6.01 -8.79
N CYS A 189 -5.11 -6.92 -9.47
CA CYS A 189 -5.85 -8.03 -8.91
C CYS A 189 -5.22 -9.33 -9.41
N ASN A 190 -4.54 -10.06 -8.53
CA ASN A 190 -3.83 -11.28 -8.93
C ASN A 190 -4.78 -12.43 -9.33
N ARG A 191 -6.05 -12.38 -8.92
CA ARG A 191 -7.04 -13.43 -9.20
C ARG A 191 -8.47 -12.91 -9.03
N THR A 192 -9.26 -13.07 -10.09
CA THR A 192 -10.71 -12.84 -10.13
C THR A 192 -11.48 -14.15 -9.88
N VAL A 193 -12.81 -14.07 -9.78
CA VAL A 193 -13.67 -15.28 -9.72
C VAL A 193 -13.53 -16.21 -10.92
N PHE A 194 -13.17 -15.66 -12.09
CA PHE A 194 -13.01 -16.41 -13.32
C PHE A 194 -11.63 -17.07 -13.43
N GLY A 195 -10.76 -16.87 -12.42
CA GLY A 195 -9.43 -17.48 -12.38
C GLY A 195 -8.35 -16.69 -13.11
N SER A 196 -8.70 -15.69 -13.92
CA SER A 196 -7.74 -14.74 -14.51
C SER A 196 -7.38 -13.63 -13.53
N GLY A 197 -6.25 -12.96 -13.76
CA GLY A 197 -5.95 -11.67 -13.11
C GLY A 197 -6.58 -10.48 -13.83
N GLU A 198 -6.52 -9.30 -13.22
CA GLU A 198 -7.09 -8.04 -13.72
C GLU A 198 -6.20 -6.87 -13.28
N VAL A 199 -6.13 -5.81 -14.10
CA VAL A 199 -5.56 -4.52 -13.71
C VAL A 199 -6.61 -3.44 -13.89
N THR A 200 -6.81 -2.61 -12.89
CA THR A 200 -7.73 -1.47 -12.94
C THR A 200 -6.93 -0.19 -12.76
N ILE A 201 -7.16 0.81 -13.60
CA ILE A 201 -6.53 2.13 -13.53
C ILE A 201 -7.60 3.14 -13.11
N TYR A 202 -7.20 3.98 -12.16
CA TYR A 202 -7.97 5.13 -11.68
C TYR A 202 -7.16 6.36 -12.05
N LEU A 203 -7.70 7.16 -12.96
CA LEU A 203 -7.04 8.37 -13.45
C LEU A 203 -7.11 9.44 -12.36
N GLY A 204 -5.97 10.04 -12.06
CA GLY A 204 -5.89 11.14 -11.11
C GLY A 204 -6.46 12.43 -11.67
N GLY A 205 -6.01 13.53 -11.07
CA GLY A 205 -6.34 14.87 -11.55
C GLY A 205 -7.64 15.45 -10.96
N PRO A 206 -8.07 16.62 -11.45
CA PRO A 206 -9.08 17.44 -10.80
C PRO A 206 -10.48 16.81 -10.73
N ASP A 207 -10.75 15.85 -11.59
CA ASP A 207 -12.03 15.15 -11.72
C ASP A 207 -11.99 13.73 -11.13
N PHE A 208 -10.92 13.39 -10.38
CA PHE A 208 -10.80 12.09 -9.73
C PHE A 208 -12.04 11.76 -8.92
N ASP A 209 -12.53 10.53 -9.11
CA ASP A 209 -13.56 9.93 -8.28
C ASP A 209 -13.13 8.52 -7.84
N LEU A 210 -13.93 7.89 -6.98
CA LEU A 210 -13.59 6.56 -6.46
C LEU A 210 -13.94 5.43 -7.44
N LEU A 211 -14.28 5.72 -8.69
CA LEU A 211 -14.69 4.75 -9.71
C LEU A 211 -13.52 4.43 -10.65
N PRO A 212 -13.50 3.22 -11.22
CA PRO A 212 -12.45 2.84 -12.15
C PRO A 212 -12.67 3.44 -13.54
N ASP A 213 -11.60 3.90 -14.17
CA ASP A 213 -11.63 4.47 -15.53
C ASP A 213 -11.32 3.42 -16.60
N ILE A 214 -10.29 2.59 -16.36
CA ILE A 214 -9.83 1.58 -17.30
C ILE A 214 -9.71 0.23 -16.58
N THR A 215 -10.24 -0.81 -17.19
CA THR A 215 -10.06 -2.19 -16.74
C THR A 215 -9.40 -3.01 -17.83
N LEU A 216 -8.24 -3.57 -17.53
CA LEU A 216 -7.47 -4.44 -18.40
C LEU A 216 -7.65 -5.89 -17.94
N MET A 217 -8.03 -6.74 -18.88
CA MET A 217 -8.12 -8.18 -18.68
C MET A 217 -7.20 -8.90 -19.67
N PRO A 218 -6.55 -10.00 -19.26
CA PRO A 218 -5.75 -10.80 -20.19
C PRO A 218 -6.67 -11.48 -21.21
N GLY A 219 -6.21 -11.62 -22.45
CA GLY A 219 -6.98 -12.25 -23.53
C GLY A 219 -7.16 -13.77 -23.36
N ASP A 220 -6.22 -14.44 -22.68
CA ASP A 220 -6.30 -15.83 -22.24
C ASP A 220 -6.40 -15.86 -20.69
N GLU A 221 -6.81 -17.00 -20.09
CA GLU A 221 -6.93 -17.21 -18.63
C GLU A 221 -5.56 -17.17 -17.89
N SER A 222 -4.83 -16.06 -17.99
CA SER A 222 -3.60 -15.81 -17.26
C SER A 222 -3.95 -15.55 -15.80
N GLN A 223 -3.66 -16.54 -14.96
CA GLN A 223 -3.94 -16.52 -13.53
C GLN A 223 -3.01 -15.59 -12.73
N THR A 224 -2.18 -14.78 -13.41
CA THR A 224 -1.20 -13.89 -12.76
C THR A 224 -1.12 -12.51 -13.39
N PHE A 225 -2.02 -12.15 -14.30
CA PHE A 225 -2.11 -10.77 -14.78
C PHE A 225 -2.40 -9.84 -13.60
N GLY A 226 -1.77 -8.66 -13.54
CA GLY A 226 -1.92 -7.74 -12.39
C GLY A 226 -1.37 -8.26 -11.05
N LYS A 227 -0.61 -9.36 -11.03
CA LYS A 227 0.07 -9.81 -9.81
C LYS A 227 1.22 -8.87 -9.40
N TYR A 228 1.91 -8.31 -10.38
CA TYR A 228 2.94 -7.30 -10.20
C TYR A 228 2.70 -6.20 -11.22
N VAL A 229 2.60 -4.97 -10.73
CA VAL A 229 2.53 -3.76 -11.53
C VAL A 229 3.62 -2.81 -11.06
N ALA A 230 4.16 -2.01 -11.97
CA ALA A 230 5.14 -0.98 -11.68
C ALA A 230 4.93 0.15 -12.68
N GLY A 231 4.94 1.39 -12.19
CA GLY A 231 5.09 2.57 -13.02
C GLY A 231 6.57 2.92 -13.06
N VAL A 232 7.12 3.11 -14.25
CA VAL A 232 8.55 3.37 -14.49
C VAL A 232 8.81 4.78 -15.04
N GLY A 233 7.76 5.55 -15.27
CA GLY A 233 7.83 6.87 -15.91
C GLY A 233 7.92 6.75 -17.43
N ASP A 234 7.97 7.89 -18.12
CA ASP A 234 8.16 7.96 -19.57
C ASP A 234 9.51 7.35 -20.02
N LEU A 235 9.45 6.09 -20.42
CA LEU A 235 10.59 5.26 -20.82
C LEU A 235 10.90 5.39 -22.31
N ASP A 236 9.90 5.70 -23.14
CA ASP A 236 10.04 5.77 -24.59
C ASP A 236 10.13 7.19 -25.16
N GLY A 237 9.85 8.20 -24.34
CA GLY A 237 9.99 9.62 -24.61
C GLY A 237 8.80 10.25 -25.33
N ASP A 238 7.62 9.63 -25.27
CA ASP A 238 6.41 10.13 -25.93
C ASP A 238 5.59 11.11 -25.07
N GLY A 239 5.97 11.27 -23.80
CA GLY A 239 5.34 12.17 -22.84
C GLY A 239 4.26 11.53 -21.98
N TYR A 240 4.10 10.21 -22.01
CA TYR A 240 3.22 9.43 -21.14
C TYR A 240 4.07 8.45 -20.31
N ASP A 241 3.71 8.22 -19.05
CA ASP A 241 4.42 7.24 -18.24
C ASP A 241 3.96 5.80 -18.57
N GLU A 242 4.89 4.84 -18.56
CA GLU A 242 4.60 3.39 -18.54
C GLU A 242 4.55 2.78 -17.14
#